data_AF-A0A352RI63-F1
#
_entry.id   AF-A0A352RI63-F1
#
_cell.length_a   1.000
_cell.length_b   1.000
_cell.length_c   1.000
_cell.angle_alpha   90.00
_cell.angle_beta   90.00
_cell.angle_gamma   90.00
#
_symmetry.space_group_name_H-M   'P 1'
#
loop_
_entity.id
_entity.type
_entity.pdbx_description
1 polymer ?
#
loop_
_entity_poly.entity_id
_entity_poly.type
_entity_poly.pdbx_seq_one_letter_code
_entity_poly.pdbx_strand_id
1 'polypeptide(L)'
;LREEMILTFAALIWADDYVDSTEQQVIEKYIEQTKLTEAKQNKLNQRILEPVKIEDIHCSITSVIISSYFVEQLILLSLIDNQEAWQERELIEKISLKLELTSEKLEQLYFTVAEFFSIHNERLEFLKINAAARQFQDYMNDKVVKLVKKNVDNIMNEIEETKELSELLLKATTKPLTAEEKQKVQEQLIDVAKSIPALAIFALPGGGILLPVLIKVLPFNILPSSFQDGPVSQQELSQ
;
A
#
# COMPACT_ATOMS: atom_id res chain seq x y z
N LEU A 1 -13.58 20.53 9.72
CA LEU A 1 -13.01 19.64 8.68
C LEU A 1 -11.76 20.18 7.98
N ARG A 2 -11.82 21.17 7.07
CA ARG A 2 -10.61 21.59 6.30
C ARG A 2 -9.44 22.05 7.18
N GLU A 3 -9.72 22.86 8.19
CA GLU A 3 -8.71 23.29 9.17
C GLU A 3 -8.12 22.11 9.95
N GLU A 4 -8.96 21.16 10.39
CA GLU A 4 -8.54 19.93 11.08
C GLU A 4 -7.65 19.05 10.20
N MET A 5 -7.97 18.93 8.90
CA MET A 5 -7.14 18.18 7.96
C MET A 5 -5.74 18.80 7.86
N ILE A 6 -5.65 20.12 7.67
CA ILE A 6 -4.36 20.83 7.62
C ILE A 6 -3.56 20.64 8.91
N LEU A 7 -4.20 20.78 10.07
CA LEU A 7 -3.52 20.59 11.36
C LEU A 7 -3.02 19.15 11.54
N THR A 8 -3.75 18.17 11.02
CA THR A 8 -3.32 16.77 11.06
C THR A 8 -2.16 16.52 10.10
N PHE A 9 -2.18 17.11 8.91
CA PHE A 9 -1.06 17.05 7.97
C PHE A 9 0.19 17.69 8.58
N ALA A 10 0.01 18.82 9.26
CA ALA A 10 1.08 19.49 9.97
C ALA A 10 1.64 18.62 11.11
N ALA A 11 0.78 17.91 11.85
CA ALA A 11 1.26 16.98 12.88
C ALA A 11 2.03 15.79 12.30
N LEU A 12 1.72 15.36 11.08
CA LEU A 12 2.45 14.30 10.38
C LEU A 12 3.87 14.72 10.04
N ILE A 13 4.04 15.87 9.40
CA ILE A 13 5.37 16.38 9.02
C ILE A 13 6.20 16.82 10.25
N TRP A 14 5.56 17.06 11.40
CA TRP A 14 6.25 17.36 12.65
C TRP A 14 6.55 16.09 13.47
N ALA A 15 6.24 14.89 12.98
CA ALA A 15 6.33 13.65 13.76
C ALA A 15 7.76 13.27 14.16
N ASP A 16 8.75 13.72 13.40
CA ASP A 16 10.19 13.53 13.65
C ASP A 16 10.87 14.75 14.30
N ASP A 17 10.07 15.73 14.76
CA ASP A 17 10.49 17.03 15.29
C ASP A 17 11.29 17.91 14.29
N TYR A 18 11.24 17.62 12.98
CA TYR A 18 11.94 18.37 11.94
C TYR A 18 11.15 18.46 10.64
N VAL A 19 10.74 19.67 10.24
CA VAL A 19 10.07 19.89 8.95
C VAL A 19 11.07 20.34 7.89
N ASP A 20 11.15 19.62 6.78
CA ASP A 20 11.97 20.00 5.64
C ASP A 20 11.27 21.00 4.69
N SER A 21 12.04 21.59 3.77
CA SER A 21 11.51 22.60 2.83
C SER A 21 10.49 22.06 1.82
N THR A 22 10.54 20.75 1.51
CA THR A 22 9.63 20.07 0.60
C THR A 22 8.29 19.84 1.28
N GLU A 23 8.30 19.31 2.50
CA GLU A 23 7.12 19.09 3.33
C GLU A 23 6.39 20.39 3.63
N GLN A 24 7.14 21.45 3.99
CA GLN A 24 6.58 22.77 4.21
C GLN A 24 5.87 23.28 2.94
N GLN A 25 6.51 23.21 1.77
CA GLN A 25 5.90 23.62 0.50
C GLN A 25 4.65 22.82 0.16
N VAL A 26 4.60 21.54 0.51
CA VAL A 26 3.43 20.69 0.27
C VAL A 26 2.27 21.17 1.14
N ILE A 27 2.47 21.37 2.45
CA ILE A 27 1.40 21.81 3.33
C ILE A 27 0.90 23.22 2.97
N GLU A 28 1.80 24.14 2.63
CA GLU A 28 1.42 25.48 2.17
C GLU A 28 0.48 25.40 0.94
N LYS A 29 0.81 24.55 -0.03
CA LYS A 29 -0.08 24.30 -1.19
C LYS A 29 -1.43 23.72 -0.78
N TYR A 30 -1.47 22.79 0.18
CA TYR A 30 -2.76 22.28 0.70
C TYR A 30 -3.58 23.40 1.35
N ILE A 31 -2.95 24.31 2.11
CA ILE A 31 -3.61 25.47 2.73
C ILE A 31 -4.23 26.37 1.67
N GLU A 32 -3.48 26.70 0.61
CA GLU A 32 -3.97 27.51 -0.52
C GLU A 32 -5.20 26.85 -1.18
N GLN A 33 -5.18 25.53 -1.34
CA GLN A 33 -6.25 24.75 -1.97
C GLN A 33 -7.50 24.58 -1.09
N THR A 34 -7.45 24.91 0.21
CA THR A 34 -8.60 24.78 1.11
C THR A 34 -9.79 25.67 0.72
N LYS A 35 -9.58 26.73 -0.07
CA LYS A 35 -10.59 27.78 -0.36
C LYS A 35 -11.18 28.41 0.92
N LEU A 36 -10.40 28.46 2.00
CA LEU A 36 -10.73 29.24 3.20
C LEU A 36 -10.53 30.73 2.93
N THR A 37 -10.98 31.58 3.85
CA THR A 37 -10.70 33.02 3.76
C THR A 37 -9.20 33.27 3.95
N GLU A 38 -8.68 34.34 3.34
CA GLU A 38 -7.26 34.71 3.46
C GLU A 38 -6.82 34.85 4.93
N ALA A 39 -7.65 35.45 5.78
CA ALA A 39 -7.38 35.53 7.21
C ALA A 39 -7.21 34.17 7.89
N LYS A 40 -7.98 33.15 7.47
CA LYS A 40 -7.86 31.78 7.99
C LYS A 40 -6.65 31.06 7.43
N GLN A 41 -6.36 31.23 6.14
CA GLN A 41 -5.15 30.68 5.52
C GLN A 41 -3.90 31.24 6.17
N ASN A 42 -3.83 32.56 6.40
CA ASN A 42 -2.71 33.21 7.10
C ASN A 42 -2.55 32.69 8.53
N LYS A 43 -3.66 32.47 9.25
CA LYS A 43 -3.62 31.87 10.59
C LYS A 43 -3.09 30.43 10.55
N LEU A 44 -3.50 29.62 9.58
CA LEU A 44 -2.99 28.26 9.40
C LEU A 44 -1.50 28.28 9.05
N ASN A 45 -1.08 29.12 8.10
CA ASN A 45 0.32 29.28 7.71
C ASN A 45 1.19 29.64 8.92
N GLN A 46 0.72 30.51 9.83
CA GLN A 46 1.45 30.78 11.07
C GLN A 46 1.48 29.59 12.02
N ARG A 47 0.35 28.87 12.17
CA ARG A 47 0.25 27.75 13.10
C ARG A 47 1.14 26.56 12.72
N ILE A 48 1.27 26.26 11.43
CA ILE A 48 2.05 25.10 10.97
C ILE A 48 3.57 25.27 11.12
N LEU A 49 4.05 26.50 11.36
CA LEU A 49 5.46 26.80 11.62
C LEU A 49 5.90 26.40 13.03
N GLU A 50 4.96 26.10 13.91
CA GLU A 50 5.21 25.62 15.26
C GLU A 50 4.85 24.13 15.36
N PRO A 51 5.55 23.33 16.18
CA PRO A 51 5.24 21.92 16.37
C PRO A 51 3.75 21.67 16.61
N VAL A 52 3.19 20.69 15.90
CA VAL A 52 1.80 20.27 16.05
C VAL A 52 1.80 18.87 16.62
N LYS A 53 1.24 18.70 17.82
CA LYS A 53 1.20 17.38 18.46
C LYS A 53 -0.14 16.72 18.25
N ILE A 54 -0.19 15.40 18.43
CA ILE A 54 -1.42 14.63 18.26
C ILE A 54 -2.52 15.04 19.24
N GLU A 55 -2.15 15.55 20.42
CA GLU A 55 -3.09 16.04 21.42
C GLU A 55 -3.86 17.27 20.94
N ASP A 56 -3.25 18.08 20.05
CA ASP A 56 -3.87 19.27 19.46
C ASP A 56 -4.86 18.93 18.34
N ILE A 57 -4.88 17.68 17.88
CA ILE A 57 -5.69 17.24 16.76
C ILE A 57 -7.10 16.87 17.24
N HIS A 58 -8.07 17.65 16.76
CA HIS A 58 -9.49 17.33 16.82
C HIS A 58 -9.92 16.64 15.52
N CYS A 59 -10.55 15.47 15.65
CA CYS A 59 -11.13 14.76 14.51
C CYS A 59 -12.66 14.79 14.63
N SER A 60 -13.33 15.64 13.85
CA SER A 60 -14.79 15.70 13.79
C SER A 60 -15.41 14.79 12.71
N ILE A 61 -14.59 14.00 12.03
CA ILE A 61 -15.01 13.12 10.93
C ILE A 61 -15.71 11.89 11.50
N THR A 62 -16.96 11.66 11.10
CA THR A 62 -17.75 10.50 11.53
C THR A 62 -18.02 9.51 10.40
N SER A 63 -17.86 9.92 9.14
CA SER A 63 -18.08 9.04 7.99
C SER A 63 -16.86 8.17 7.76
N VAL A 64 -17.05 6.84 7.79
CA VAL A 64 -15.99 5.86 7.49
C VAL A 64 -15.33 6.10 6.14
N ILE A 65 -16.09 6.52 5.13
CA ILE A 65 -15.56 6.82 3.79
C ILE A 65 -14.61 8.02 3.85
N ILE A 66 -15.02 9.10 4.53
CA ILE A 66 -14.19 10.31 4.67
C ILE A 66 -12.97 10.02 5.54
N SER A 67 -13.13 9.26 6.63
CA SER A 67 -12.01 8.82 7.48
C SER A 67 -11.01 7.98 6.69
N SER A 68 -11.49 7.06 5.85
CA SER A 68 -10.63 6.22 5.00
C SER A 68 -9.85 7.07 4.00
N TYR A 69 -10.53 7.95 3.27
CA TYR A 69 -9.88 8.87 2.33
C TYR A 69 -8.86 9.76 3.03
N PHE A 70 -9.20 10.28 4.20
CA PHE A 70 -8.30 11.14 4.96
C PHE A 70 -7.04 10.41 5.42
N VAL A 71 -7.17 9.17 5.89
CA VAL A 71 -6.02 8.33 6.25
C VAL A 71 -5.20 7.96 5.02
N GLU A 72 -5.81 7.69 3.85
CA GLU A 72 -5.06 7.51 2.60
C GLU A 72 -4.23 8.75 2.25
N GLN A 73 -4.75 9.96 2.45
CA GLN A 73 -3.96 11.18 2.27
C GLN A 73 -2.78 11.25 3.23
N LEU A 74 -2.96 10.86 4.50
CA LEU A 74 -1.86 10.82 5.47
C LEU A 74 -0.78 9.81 5.06
N ILE A 75 -1.18 8.61 4.62
CA ILE A 75 -0.25 7.60 4.09
C ILE A 75 0.52 8.18 2.91
N LEU A 76 -0.14 8.84 1.96
CA LEU A 76 0.54 9.45 0.81
C LEU A 76 1.51 10.57 1.21
N LEU A 77 1.14 11.40 2.19
CA LEU A 77 1.99 12.46 2.71
C LEU A 77 3.23 11.91 3.40
N SER A 78 3.11 10.80 4.14
CA SER A 78 4.27 10.11 4.76
C SER A 78 5.27 9.51 3.76
N LEU A 79 4.98 9.57 2.46
CA LEU A 79 5.91 9.11 1.40
C LEU A 79 6.67 10.27 0.75
N ILE A 80 6.45 11.50 1.23
CA ILE A 80 7.11 12.69 0.69
C ILE A 80 8.51 12.83 1.27
N ASP A 81 8.68 12.54 2.56
CA ASP A 81 10.00 12.58 3.19
C ASP A 81 10.86 11.37 2.80
N ASN A 82 12.17 11.52 2.96
CA ASN A 82 13.20 10.53 2.67
C ASN A 82 13.79 9.92 3.96
N GLN A 83 13.15 10.09 5.13
CA GLN A 83 13.60 9.57 6.42
C GLN A 83 12.65 8.52 7.04
N GLU A 84 12.97 8.07 8.26
CA GLU A 84 12.45 6.83 8.84
C GLU A 84 10.93 6.86 9.10
N ALA A 85 10.21 6.06 8.31
CA ALA A 85 8.76 5.92 8.30
C ALA A 85 8.09 5.44 9.61
N TRP A 86 8.83 5.21 10.71
CA TRP A 86 8.23 4.63 11.93
C TRP A 86 7.44 5.66 12.75
N GLN A 87 7.96 6.88 12.90
CA GLN A 87 7.33 7.97 13.66
C GLN A 87 6.02 8.41 13.01
N GLU A 88 6.03 8.60 11.70
CA GLU A 88 4.85 8.97 10.91
C GLU A 88 3.79 7.86 10.94
N ARG A 89 4.21 6.61 10.89
CA ARG A 89 3.29 5.48 10.95
C ARG A 89 2.62 5.35 12.32
N GLU A 90 3.37 5.51 13.41
CA GLU A 90 2.76 5.52 14.74
C GLU A 90 1.70 6.62 14.85
N LEU A 91 1.97 7.80 14.27
CA LEU A 91 1.00 8.89 14.20
C LEU A 91 -0.23 8.50 13.37
N ILE A 92 -0.06 7.93 12.18
CA ILE A 92 -1.16 7.47 11.32
C ILE A 92 -2.01 6.42 12.05
N GLU A 93 -1.39 5.48 12.76
CA GLU A 93 -2.09 4.46 13.57
C GLU A 93 -2.91 5.13 14.67
N LYS A 94 -2.35 6.09 15.41
CA LYS A 94 -3.09 6.83 16.44
C LYS A 94 -4.23 7.69 15.87
N ILE A 95 -4.03 8.35 14.73
CA ILE A 95 -5.09 9.14 14.05
C ILE A 95 -6.21 8.22 13.56
N SER A 96 -5.86 7.09 12.96
CA SER A 96 -6.79 6.06 12.50
C SER A 96 -7.70 5.57 13.65
N LEU A 97 -7.11 5.35 14.83
CA LEU A 97 -7.86 5.02 16.05
C LEU A 97 -8.79 6.16 16.51
N LYS A 98 -8.34 7.41 16.48
CA LYS A 98 -9.20 8.59 16.77
C LYS A 98 -10.37 8.73 15.80
N LEU A 99 -10.22 8.22 14.57
CA LEU A 99 -11.24 8.20 13.52
C LEU A 99 -12.12 6.93 13.56
N GLU A 100 -11.97 6.10 14.59
CA GLU A 100 -12.71 4.85 14.80
C GLU A 100 -12.53 3.83 13.67
N LEU A 101 -11.41 3.87 12.94
CA LEU A 101 -11.08 2.85 11.95
C LEU A 101 -10.49 1.61 12.64
N THR A 102 -10.87 0.44 12.14
CA THR A 102 -10.29 -0.83 12.61
C THR A 102 -8.85 -0.98 12.10
N SER A 103 -8.04 -1.76 12.82
CA SER A 103 -6.69 -2.12 12.34
C SER A 103 -6.74 -2.81 10.97
N GLU A 104 -7.74 -3.66 10.73
CA GLU A 104 -7.97 -4.28 9.41
C GLU A 104 -8.22 -3.24 8.32
N LYS A 105 -9.03 -2.21 8.61
CA LYS A 105 -9.28 -1.13 7.66
C LYS A 105 -8.01 -0.33 7.38
N LEU A 106 -7.20 -0.04 8.40
CA LEU A 106 -5.93 0.66 8.21
C LEU A 106 -4.96 -0.15 7.35
N GLU A 107 -4.83 -1.45 7.59
CA GLU A 107 -4.02 -2.35 6.75
C GLU A 107 -4.50 -2.39 5.29
N GLN A 108 -5.83 -2.39 5.07
CA GLN A 108 -6.40 -2.26 3.73
C GLN A 108 -5.98 -0.95 3.05
N LEU A 109 -5.99 0.19 3.76
CA LEU A 109 -5.60 1.48 3.17
C LEU A 109 -4.11 1.50 2.81
N TYR A 110 -3.24 1.00 3.68
CA TYR A 110 -1.82 0.83 3.35
C TYR A 110 -1.62 -0.05 2.13
N PHE A 111 -2.35 -1.16 2.04
CA PHE A 111 -2.26 -2.05 0.89
C PHE A 111 -2.73 -1.39 -0.41
N THR A 112 -3.87 -0.69 -0.39
CA THR A 112 -4.39 0.07 -1.55
C THR A 112 -3.36 1.06 -2.07
N VAL A 113 -2.69 1.79 -1.18
CA VAL A 113 -1.63 2.72 -1.58
C VAL A 113 -0.45 1.96 -2.18
N ALA A 114 0.04 0.90 -1.55
CA ALA A 114 1.18 0.14 -2.07
C ALA A 114 0.90 -0.46 -3.46
N GLU A 115 -0.31 -0.97 -3.65
CA GLU A 115 -0.79 -1.51 -4.92
C GLU A 115 -0.86 -0.43 -6.01
N PHE A 116 -1.38 0.75 -5.70
CA PHE A 116 -1.40 1.88 -6.63
C PHE A 116 0.01 2.19 -7.16
N PHE A 117 0.99 2.27 -6.25
CA PHE A 117 2.37 2.50 -6.64
C PHE A 117 2.91 1.33 -7.48
N SER A 118 2.52 0.08 -7.18
CA SER A 118 3.01 -1.10 -7.89
C SER A 118 2.50 -1.14 -9.34
N ILE A 119 1.21 -0.88 -9.53
CA ILE A 119 0.55 -0.92 -10.84
C ILE A 119 0.99 0.26 -11.72
N HIS A 120 1.24 1.43 -11.12
CA HIS A 120 1.49 2.65 -11.87
C HIS A 120 2.96 3.10 -11.90
N ASN A 121 3.90 2.32 -11.35
CA ASN A 121 5.32 2.70 -11.30
C ASN A 121 5.90 3.00 -12.70
N GLU A 122 5.45 2.33 -13.76
CA GLU A 122 6.01 2.53 -15.10
C GLU A 122 5.57 3.85 -15.72
N ARG A 123 4.33 4.26 -15.47
CA ARG A 123 3.76 5.50 -16.01
C ARG A 123 4.15 6.71 -15.17
N LEU A 124 4.43 6.51 -13.89
CA LEU A 124 4.76 7.55 -12.93
C LEU A 124 6.21 7.40 -12.50
N GLU A 125 7.15 7.83 -13.37
CA GLU A 125 8.59 7.65 -13.18
C GLU A 125 9.10 8.21 -11.83
N PHE A 126 8.50 9.30 -11.34
CA PHE A 126 8.85 9.86 -10.03
C PHE A 126 8.59 8.90 -8.87
N LEU A 127 7.63 7.97 -8.98
CA LEU A 127 7.37 6.93 -7.98
C LEU A 127 8.48 5.88 -7.96
N LYS A 128 9.07 5.55 -9.11
CA LYS A 128 10.20 4.62 -9.19
C LYS A 128 11.44 5.16 -8.52
N ILE A 129 11.65 6.48 -8.57
CA ILE A 129 12.87 7.14 -8.11
C ILE A 129 12.76 7.54 -6.62
N ASN A 130 11.55 7.79 -6.11
CA ASN A 130 11.30 8.10 -4.70
C ASN A 130 11.69 6.92 -3.80
N ALA A 131 12.56 7.16 -2.81
CA ALA A 131 13.05 6.12 -1.93
C ALA A 131 12.04 5.70 -0.85
N ALA A 132 11.28 6.62 -0.27
CA ALA A 132 10.22 6.30 0.69
C ALA A 132 9.11 5.46 0.04
N ALA A 133 8.72 5.80 -1.19
CA ALA A 133 7.80 4.99 -1.99
C ALA A 133 8.29 3.54 -2.16
N ARG A 134 9.58 3.35 -2.49
CA ARG A 134 10.19 2.01 -2.61
C ARG A 134 10.24 1.28 -1.26
N GLN A 135 10.72 1.94 -0.21
CA GLN A 135 10.78 1.36 1.14
C GLN A 135 9.39 0.94 1.64
N PHE A 136 8.38 1.76 1.37
CA PHE A 136 7.00 1.46 1.68
C PHE A 136 6.47 0.25 0.93
N GLN A 137 6.75 0.14 -0.37
CA GLN A 137 6.41 -1.05 -1.16
C GLN A 137 7.11 -2.31 -0.64
N ASP A 138 8.40 -2.24 -0.35
CA ASP A 138 9.18 -3.35 0.19
C ASP A 138 8.62 -3.80 1.55
N TYR A 139 8.29 -2.84 2.42
CA TYR A 139 7.66 -3.10 3.71
C TYR A 139 6.31 -3.83 3.57
N MET A 140 5.46 -3.38 2.64
CA MET A 140 4.17 -4.01 2.38
C MET A 140 4.31 -5.39 1.74
N ASN A 141 5.26 -5.57 0.81
CA ASN A 141 5.62 -6.87 0.25
C ASN A 141 6.03 -7.85 1.35
N ASP A 142 6.88 -7.43 2.29
CA ASP A 142 7.32 -8.24 3.42
C ASP A 142 6.17 -8.63 4.35
N LYS A 143 5.20 -7.73 4.59
CA LYS A 143 3.97 -8.07 5.32
C LYS A 143 3.18 -9.15 4.61
N VAL A 144 2.94 -9.00 3.31
CA VAL A 144 2.19 -9.97 2.51
C VAL A 144 2.90 -11.33 2.55
N VAL A 145 4.23 -11.36 2.37
CA VAL A 145 5.03 -12.58 2.46
C VAL A 145 4.85 -13.29 3.81
N LYS A 146 4.92 -12.54 4.92
CA LYS A 146 4.72 -13.11 6.27
C LYS A 146 3.31 -13.69 6.43
N LEU A 147 2.29 -13.01 5.93
CA LEU A 147 0.90 -13.47 6.01
C LEU A 147 0.65 -14.70 5.14
N VAL A 148 1.18 -14.73 3.91
CA VAL A 148 1.10 -15.91 3.05
C VAL A 148 1.81 -17.10 3.71
N LYS A 149 3.02 -16.92 4.24
CA LYS A 149 3.74 -17.98 4.96
C LYS A 149 2.96 -18.51 6.16
N LYS A 150 2.35 -17.61 6.94
CA LYS A 150 1.56 -17.98 8.13
C LYS A 150 0.29 -18.78 7.76
N ASN A 151 -0.24 -18.59 6.55
CA ASN A 151 -1.45 -19.24 6.08
C ASN A 151 -1.19 -20.33 5.03
N VAL A 152 0.05 -20.76 4.82
CA VAL A 152 0.40 -21.69 3.73
C VAL A 152 -0.39 -23.00 3.80
N ASP A 153 -0.61 -23.55 5.00
CA ASP A 153 -1.38 -24.79 5.16
C ASP A 153 -2.85 -24.60 4.74
N ASN A 154 -3.45 -23.47 5.11
CA ASN A 154 -4.82 -23.13 4.69
C ASN A 154 -4.89 -22.92 3.17
N ILE A 155 -3.89 -22.25 2.57
CA ILE A 155 -3.81 -22.07 1.12
C ILE A 155 -3.75 -23.43 0.42
N MET A 156 -2.91 -24.35 0.92
CA MET A 156 -2.78 -25.68 0.32
C MET A 156 -4.07 -26.49 0.42
N ASN A 157 -4.78 -26.42 1.56
CA ASN A 157 -6.07 -27.09 1.72
C ASN A 157 -7.10 -26.57 0.71
N GLU A 158 -7.23 -25.26 0.53
CA GLU A 158 -8.13 -24.63 -0.44
C GLU A 158 -7.78 -24.98 -1.90
N ILE A 159 -6.47 -25.11 -2.20
CA ILE A 159 -5.99 -25.59 -3.50
C ILE A 159 -6.40 -27.05 -3.74
N GLU A 160 -6.27 -27.93 -2.73
CA GLU A 160 -6.64 -29.34 -2.84
C GLU A 160 -8.14 -29.53 -3.07
N GLU A 161 -8.98 -28.68 -2.47
CA GLU A 161 -10.42 -28.65 -2.72
C GLU A 161 -10.74 -28.18 -4.16
N THR A 162 -9.87 -27.36 -4.75
CA THR A 162 -9.98 -26.86 -6.11
C THR A 162 -9.28 -27.80 -7.11
N LYS A 163 -9.99 -28.86 -7.52
CA LYS A 163 -9.44 -29.91 -8.42
C LYS A 163 -8.75 -29.36 -9.68
N GLU A 164 -9.34 -28.37 -10.37
CA GLU A 164 -8.74 -27.79 -11.58
C GLU A 164 -7.42 -27.07 -11.27
N LEU A 165 -7.39 -26.22 -10.23
CA LEU A 165 -6.17 -25.55 -9.80
C LEU A 165 -5.08 -26.57 -9.43
N SER A 166 -5.43 -27.59 -8.65
CA SER A 166 -4.51 -28.67 -8.26
C SER A 166 -3.93 -29.40 -9.47
N GLU A 167 -4.76 -29.74 -10.46
CA GLU A 167 -4.31 -30.39 -11.70
C GLU A 167 -3.39 -29.49 -12.54
N LEU A 168 -3.71 -28.19 -12.67
CA LEU A 168 -2.90 -27.22 -13.41
C LEU A 168 -1.55 -27.00 -12.73
N LEU A 169 -1.56 -26.85 -11.41
CA LEU A 169 -0.38 -26.75 -10.57
C LEU A 169 0.50 -28.00 -10.68
N LEU A 170 -0.10 -29.20 -10.65
CA LEU A 170 0.62 -30.47 -10.88
C LEU A 170 1.19 -30.57 -12.30
N LYS A 171 0.43 -30.16 -13.33
CA LYS A 171 0.89 -30.12 -14.71
C LYS A 171 2.12 -29.22 -14.85
N ALA A 172 2.08 -28.05 -14.20
CA ALA A 172 3.13 -27.04 -14.27
C ALA A 172 4.50 -27.51 -13.71
N THR A 173 4.49 -28.56 -12.88
CA THR A 173 5.70 -29.22 -12.34
C THR A 173 6.48 -30.02 -13.40
N THR A 174 5.80 -30.46 -14.46
CA THR A 174 6.37 -31.35 -15.48
C THR A 174 6.31 -30.77 -16.90
N LYS A 175 5.38 -29.86 -17.17
CA LYS A 175 5.13 -29.28 -18.49
C LYS A 175 4.79 -27.79 -18.38
N PRO A 176 5.20 -26.95 -19.35
CA PRO A 176 4.76 -25.56 -19.37
C PRO A 176 3.24 -25.48 -19.57
N LEU A 177 2.64 -24.50 -18.89
CA LEU A 177 1.23 -24.13 -19.07
C LEU A 177 1.07 -23.23 -20.31
N THR A 178 -0.06 -23.36 -21.01
CA THR A 178 -0.45 -22.40 -22.07
C THR A 178 -0.81 -21.05 -21.45
N ALA A 179 -0.92 -19.99 -22.27
CA ALA A 179 -1.31 -18.68 -21.78
C ALA A 179 -2.68 -18.70 -21.07
N GLU A 180 -3.63 -19.45 -21.62
CA GLU A 180 -4.97 -19.64 -21.05
C GLU A 180 -4.91 -20.38 -19.71
N GLU A 181 -4.06 -21.40 -19.60
CA GLU A 181 -3.87 -22.15 -18.35
C GLU A 181 -3.19 -21.30 -17.28
N LYS A 182 -2.21 -20.47 -17.67
CA LYS A 182 -1.59 -19.50 -16.74
C LYS A 182 -2.62 -18.53 -16.19
N GLN A 183 -3.47 -17.97 -17.06
CA GLN A 183 -4.54 -17.05 -16.65
C GLN A 183 -5.49 -17.71 -15.65
N LYS A 184 -5.91 -18.95 -15.93
CA LYS A 184 -6.75 -19.73 -15.00
C LYS A 184 -6.09 -19.95 -13.63
N VAL A 185 -4.81 -20.30 -13.60
CA VAL A 185 -4.07 -20.47 -12.34
C VAL A 185 -4.05 -19.16 -11.55
N GLN A 186 -3.82 -18.02 -12.22
CA GLN A 186 -3.81 -16.72 -11.55
C GLN A 186 -5.17 -16.36 -10.96
N GLU A 187 -6.25 -16.53 -11.72
CA GLU A 187 -7.62 -16.27 -11.27
C GLU A 187 -7.99 -17.15 -10.07
N GLN A 188 -7.70 -18.45 -10.14
CA GLN A 188 -8.03 -19.39 -9.07
C GLN A 188 -7.15 -19.19 -7.82
N LEU A 189 -5.87 -18.81 -7.97
CA LEU A 189 -5.03 -18.44 -6.83
C LEU A 189 -5.53 -17.18 -6.11
N ILE A 190 -6.05 -16.20 -6.86
CA ILE A 190 -6.70 -15.02 -6.28
C ILE A 190 -7.93 -15.44 -5.49
N ASP A 191 -8.76 -16.35 -6.02
CA ASP A 191 -9.96 -16.82 -5.32
C ASP A 191 -9.64 -17.62 -4.06
N VAL A 192 -8.61 -18.46 -4.07
CA VAL A 192 -8.07 -19.11 -2.85
C VAL A 192 -7.62 -18.07 -1.83
N ALA A 193 -6.99 -16.98 -2.26
CA ALA A 193 -6.56 -15.95 -1.33
C ALA A 193 -7.74 -15.15 -0.74
N LYS A 194 -8.84 -14.98 -1.51
CA LYS A 194 -10.07 -14.36 -1.01
C LYS A 194 -10.79 -15.21 0.04
N SER A 195 -10.69 -16.54 -0.03
CA SER A 195 -11.33 -17.42 0.96
C SER A 195 -10.63 -17.39 2.32
N ILE A 196 -9.35 -17.01 2.37
CA ILE A 196 -8.59 -16.89 3.61
C ILE A 196 -8.75 -15.48 4.18
N PRO A 197 -9.39 -15.30 5.36
CA PRO A 197 -9.73 -13.97 5.88
C PRO A 197 -8.52 -13.04 6.04
N ALA A 198 -7.37 -13.58 6.46
CA ALA A 198 -6.14 -12.82 6.62
C ALA A 198 -5.51 -12.34 5.30
N LEU A 199 -5.87 -12.98 4.18
CA LEU A 199 -5.38 -12.64 2.84
C LEU A 199 -6.41 -11.89 2.01
N ALA A 200 -7.70 -11.98 2.36
CA ALA A 200 -8.80 -11.34 1.64
C ALA A 200 -8.62 -9.83 1.49
N ILE A 201 -8.02 -9.16 2.48
CA ILE A 201 -7.72 -7.72 2.42
C ILE A 201 -6.72 -7.37 1.30
N PHE A 202 -5.85 -8.31 0.92
CA PHE A 202 -4.87 -8.18 -0.15
C PHE A 202 -5.40 -8.65 -1.52
N ALA A 203 -6.57 -9.30 -1.54
CA ALA A 203 -7.17 -9.92 -2.72
C ALA A 203 -8.29 -9.09 -3.37
N LEU A 204 -8.51 -7.86 -2.88
CA LEU A 204 -9.37 -6.83 -3.47
C LEU A 204 -8.84 -6.42 -4.88
N PRO A 205 -9.68 -5.86 -5.78
CA PRO A 205 -9.41 -5.90 -7.22
C PRO A 205 -8.13 -5.13 -7.59
N GLY A 206 -7.08 -5.87 -7.92
CA GLY A 206 -5.77 -5.30 -8.24
C GLY A 206 -4.63 -6.31 -8.11
N GLY A 207 -4.66 -7.24 -7.13
CA GLY A 207 -3.76 -8.41 -6.99
C GLY A 207 -2.25 -8.20 -7.14
N GLY A 208 -1.76 -6.96 -7.30
CA GLY A 208 -0.48 -6.68 -7.96
C GLY A 208 0.70 -7.11 -7.12
N ILE A 209 0.55 -7.00 -5.80
CA ILE A 209 1.53 -7.45 -4.82
C ILE A 209 1.24 -8.89 -4.35
N LEU A 210 -0.03 -9.22 -4.14
CA LEU A 210 -0.43 -10.50 -3.54
C LEU A 210 -0.09 -11.69 -4.43
N LEU A 211 -0.45 -11.64 -5.71
CA LEU A 211 -0.32 -12.79 -6.61
C LEU A 211 1.16 -13.18 -6.84
N PRO A 212 2.09 -12.25 -7.12
CA PRO A 212 3.51 -12.58 -7.20
C PRO A 212 4.06 -13.18 -5.90
N VAL A 213 3.58 -12.72 -4.74
CA VAL A 213 3.99 -13.26 -3.43
C VAL A 213 3.44 -14.68 -3.22
N LEU A 214 2.17 -14.95 -3.55
CA LEU A 214 1.59 -16.30 -3.50
C LEU A 214 2.41 -17.26 -4.36
N ILE A 215 2.70 -16.88 -5.60
CA ILE A 215 3.56 -17.64 -6.50
C ILE A 215 4.94 -17.88 -5.86
N LYS A 216 5.58 -16.86 -5.31
CA LYS A 216 6.93 -17.00 -4.76
C LYS A 216 7.01 -17.82 -3.47
N VAL A 217 5.94 -17.83 -2.65
CA VAL A 217 5.94 -18.48 -1.33
C VAL A 217 5.42 -19.91 -1.39
N LEU A 218 4.53 -20.22 -2.33
CA LEU A 218 4.05 -21.59 -2.51
C LEU A 218 5.21 -22.53 -2.90
N PRO A 219 5.21 -23.78 -2.39
CA PRO A 219 6.34 -24.69 -2.56
C PRO A 219 6.73 -24.86 -4.03
N PHE A 220 8.01 -24.58 -4.32
CA PHE A 220 8.63 -24.45 -5.65
C PHE A 220 8.51 -25.65 -6.58
N ASN A 221 8.06 -26.81 -6.10
CA ASN A 221 7.80 -27.94 -6.98
C ASN A 221 6.59 -27.69 -7.90
N ILE A 222 5.82 -26.63 -7.67
CA ILE A 222 4.50 -26.41 -8.26
C ILE A 222 4.47 -25.27 -9.32
N LEU A 223 5.47 -24.39 -9.33
CA LEU A 223 5.47 -23.21 -10.21
C LEU A 223 6.60 -23.25 -11.25
N PRO A 224 6.28 -23.15 -12.55
CA PRO A 224 7.26 -23.29 -13.60
C PRO A 224 8.16 -22.05 -13.67
N SER A 225 9.40 -22.27 -14.11
CA SER A 225 10.37 -21.21 -14.43
C SER A 225 9.80 -20.14 -15.38
N SER A 226 8.72 -20.43 -16.12
CA SER A 226 8.03 -19.50 -17.01
C SER A 226 7.13 -18.46 -16.32
N PHE A 227 7.07 -18.45 -14.99
CA PHE A 227 6.59 -17.30 -14.19
C PHE A 227 7.74 -16.57 -13.48
N GLN A 228 8.98 -17.04 -13.63
CA GLN A 228 10.18 -16.38 -13.15
C GLN A 228 10.75 -15.52 -14.29
N ASP A 229 10.02 -14.50 -14.71
CA ASP A 229 10.60 -13.53 -15.65
C ASP A 229 11.65 -12.70 -14.88
N GLY A 230 12.92 -13.02 -15.14
CA GLY A 230 14.05 -12.18 -14.78
C GLY A 230 14.00 -10.84 -15.51
N PRO A 231 14.77 -9.83 -15.07
CA PRO A 231 14.76 -8.50 -15.68
C PRO A 231 15.02 -8.59 -17.18
N VAL A 232 14.18 -7.91 -17.95
CA VAL A 232 14.23 -7.80 -19.41
C VAL A 232 15.68 -7.68 -19.89
N SER A 233 16.14 -8.70 -20.62
CA SER A 233 17.45 -8.71 -21.25
C SER A 233 17.53 -7.56 -22.26
N GLN A 234 18.32 -6.53 -21.91
CA GLN A 234 18.79 -5.52 -22.85
C GLN A 234 19.72 -6.16 -23.88
N GLN A 235 19.19 -6.79 -24.91
CA GLN A 235 19.96 -7.27 -26.06
C GLN A 235 19.06 -7.43 -27.26
N GLU A 236 18.59 -6.30 -27.81
CA GLU A 236 18.13 -6.18 -29.20
C GLU A 236 17.99 -4.70 -29.58
N LEU A 237 19.07 -3.94 -29.39
CA LEU A 237 19.30 -2.65 -30.07
C LEU A 237 20.71 -2.66 -30.62
N SER A 238 20.97 -3.60 -31.52
CA SER A 238 22.14 -3.60 -32.41
C SER A 238 21.81 -4.43 -33.64
N GLN A 239 21.05 -3.82 -34.55
CA GLN A 239 21.17 -4.03 -36.00
C GLN A 239 20.43 -2.92 -36.75
#